data_AF-A0A6P1TKX2-F1
#
_entry.id   AF-A0A6P1TKX2-F1
#
_cell.length_a   1.000
_cell.length_b   1.000
_cell.length_c   1.000
_cell.angle_alpha   90.00
_cell.angle_beta   90.00
_cell.angle_gamma   90.00
#
_symmetry.space_group_name_H-M   'P 1'
#
loop_
_entity.id
_entity.type
_entity.pdbx_description
1 polymer ?
#
loop_
_entity_poly.entity_id
_entity_poly.type
_entity_poly.pdbx_seq_one_letter_code
_entity_poly.pdbx_strand_id
1 'polypeptide(L)' 'MPHIVPMMMENNFKPGFKINLQIKDLNNALDTAHEVGAPLPLTAQVMERFQTLHADNCGGDDHSALAKYYAKISGAVIGD' A
#
# COMPACT_ATOMS: atom_id res chain seq x y z
N MET A 1 9.02 -10.01 -12.94
CA MET A 1 8.15 -9.08 -12.19
C MET A 1 8.69 -7.68 -12.47
N PRO A 2 7.89 -6.74 -12.99
CA PRO A 2 8.36 -5.36 -13.21
C PRO A 2 8.82 -4.74 -11.89
N HIS A 3 9.81 -3.85 -11.96
CA HIS A 3 10.37 -3.18 -10.79
C HIS A 3 9.44 -2.06 -10.32
N ILE A 4 9.24 -1.96 -9.00
CA ILE A 4 8.29 -1.04 -8.35
C ILE A 4 8.58 0.44 -8.67
N VAL A 5 9.86 0.85 -8.64
CA VAL A 5 10.24 2.25 -8.85
C VAL A 5 9.91 2.73 -10.28
N PRO A 6 10.32 2.04 -11.36
CA PRO A 6 9.89 2.40 -12.71
C PRO A 6 8.36 2.48 -12.88
N MET A 7 7.61 1.54 -12.31
CA MET A 7 6.15 1.54 -12.37
C MET A 7 5.52 2.79 -11.74
N MET A 8 6.04 3.22 -10.58
CA MET A 8 5.59 4.45 -9.92
C MET A 8 5.88 5.68 -10.79
N MET A 9 7.10 5.78 -11.33
CA MET A 9 7.52 6.92 -12.17
C MET A 9 6.71 7.02 -13.47
N GLU A 10 6.29 5.88 -14.03
CA GLU A 10 5.46 5.80 -15.23
C GLU A 10 3.94 5.92 -14.95
N ASN A 11 3.54 6.16 -13.70
CA ASN A 11 2.14 6.10 -13.27
C ASN A 11 1.41 4.80 -13.66
N ASN A 12 2.17 3.70 -13.77
CA ASN A 12 1.69 2.40 -14.19
C ASN A 12 1.43 1.50 -12.97
N PHE A 13 0.18 1.47 -12.51
CA PHE A 13 -0.23 0.69 -11.33
C PHE A 13 -0.94 -0.61 -11.70
N LYS A 14 -0.66 -1.17 -12.89
CA LYS A 14 -1.19 -2.47 -13.29
C LYS A 14 -0.78 -3.55 -12.29
N PRO A 15 -1.71 -4.37 -11.80
CA PRO A 15 -1.48 -5.23 -10.64
C PRO A 15 -0.43 -6.33 -10.93
N GLY A 16 0.71 -6.25 -10.26
CA GLY A 16 1.57 -7.40 -9.97
C GLY A 16 1.16 -8.09 -8.68
N PHE A 17 0.76 -7.28 -7.68
CA PHE A 17 0.16 -7.73 -6.43
C PHE A 17 -0.81 -6.67 -5.88
N LYS A 18 -2.10 -7.01 -5.79
CA LYS A 18 -3.19 -6.06 -5.52
C LYS A 18 -3.14 -5.48 -4.10
N ILE A 19 -3.53 -4.21 -3.93
CA ILE A 19 -3.73 -3.59 -2.61
C ILE A 19 -4.63 -4.44 -1.71
N ASN A 20 -5.74 -4.97 -2.22
CA ASN A 20 -6.64 -5.80 -1.40
C ASN A 20 -5.97 -7.07 -0.86
N LEU A 21 -5.01 -7.64 -1.60
CA LEU A 21 -4.23 -8.79 -1.13
C LEU A 21 -3.20 -8.36 -0.08
N GLN A 22 -2.57 -7.19 -0.25
CA GLN A 22 -1.67 -6.61 0.74
C GLN A 22 -2.40 -6.32 2.06
N ILE A 23 -3.62 -5.75 2.01
CA ILE A 23 -4.47 -5.54 3.20
C ILE A 23 -4.71 -6.85 3.94
N LYS A 24 -5.09 -7.91 3.22
CA LYS A 24 -5.31 -9.24 3.80
C LYS A 24 -4.04 -9.78 4.48
N ASP A 25 -2.87 -9.66 3.85
CA ASP A 25 -1.60 -10.12 4.45
C ASP A 25 -1.18 -9.28 5.66
N LEU A 26 -1.41 -7.95 5.63
CA LEU A 26 -1.13 -7.08 6.78
C LEU A 26 -2.06 -7.35 7.97
N ASN A 27 -3.34 -7.70 7.74
CA ASN A 27 -4.25 -8.13 8.80
C ASN A 27 -3.69 -9.38 9.50
N ASN A 28 -3.30 -10.41 8.73
CA ASN A 28 -2.71 -11.61 9.29
C ASN A 28 -1.45 -11.31 10.13
N ALA A 29 -0.61 -10.38 9.66
CA ALA A 29 0.60 -9.98 10.37
C ALA A 29 0.27 -9.26 11.69
N LEU A 30 -0.71 -8.36 11.70
CA LEU A 30 -1.16 -7.65 12.90
C LEU A 30 -1.82 -8.60 13.91
N ASP A 31 -2.66 -9.52 13.45
CA ASP A 31 -3.31 -10.53 14.29
C ASP A 31 -2.26 -11.43 14.97
N THR A 32 -1.32 -11.96 14.20
CA THR A 32 -0.21 -12.78 14.75
C THR A 32 0.63 -11.98 15.75
N ALA A 33 0.90 -10.71 15.44
CA ALA A 33 1.68 -9.84 16.32
C ALA A 33 0.98 -9.59 17.66
N HIS A 34 -0.35 -9.43 17.66
CA HIS A 34 -1.13 -9.34 18.89
C HIS A 34 -1.08 -10.63 19.71
N GLU A 35 -1.11 -11.81 19.07
CA GLU A 35 -1.03 -13.10 19.77
C GLU A 35 0.30 -13.30 20.50
N VAL A 36 1.41 -12.84 19.90
CA VAL A 36 2.76 -13.02 20.46
C VAL A 36 3.28 -11.80 21.24
N GLY A 37 2.47 -10.75 21.37
CA GLY A 37 2.85 -9.51 22.06
C GLY A 37 3.95 -8.69 21.36
N ALA A 38 4.06 -8.81 20.03
CA ALA A 38 5.03 -8.05 19.23
C ALA A 38 4.43 -6.71 18.76
N PRO A 39 4.98 -5.55 19.16
CA PRO A 39 4.47 -4.27 18.70
C PRO A 39 4.88 -3.99 17.24
N LEU A 40 3.91 -3.76 16.35
CA LEU A 40 4.13 -3.41 14.94
C LEU A 40 3.55 -2.03 14.55
N PRO A 41 4.01 -0.93 15.16
CA PRO A 41 3.42 0.40 14.95
C PRO A 41 3.55 0.92 13.52
N LEU A 42 4.61 0.54 12.79
CA LEU A 42 4.79 0.92 11.38
C LEU A 42 3.85 0.14 10.47
N THR A 43 3.62 -1.14 10.76
CA THR A 43 2.68 -1.98 10.01
C THR A 43 1.25 -1.47 10.16
N ALA A 44 0.84 -1.11 11.38
CA ALA A 44 -0.45 -0.48 11.64
C ALA A 44 -0.62 0.83 10.87
N GLN A 45 0.40 1.69 10.86
CA GLN A 45 0.35 2.92 10.06
C GLN A 45 0.23 2.65 8.56
N VAL A 46 0.94 1.65 8.03
CA VAL A 46 0.87 1.30 6.61
C VAL A 46 -0.48 0.67 6.25
N MET A 47 -1.09 -0.10 7.15
CA MET A 47 -2.46 -0.61 6.99
C MET A 47 -3.43 0.54 6.73
N GLU A 48 -3.42 1.58 7.55
CA GLU A 48 -4.32 2.74 7.39
C GLU A 48 -4.13 3.46 6.04
N ARG A 49 -2.90 3.50 5.54
CA ARG A 49 -2.60 4.07 4.21
C ARG A 49 -3.21 3.22 3.09
N PHE A 50 -3.13 1.90 3.20
CA PHE A 50 -3.79 1.00 2.25
C PHE A 50 -5.31 1.03 2.36
N GLN A 51 -5.87 1.17 3.56
CA GLN A 51 -7.32 1.36 3.74
C GLN A 51 -7.81 2.65 3.09
N THR A 52 -7.04 3.74 3.21
CA THR A 52 -7.31 5.00 2.51
C THR A 52 -7.36 4.79 0.99
N LEU A 53 -6.38 4.07 0.43
CA LEU A 53 -6.34 3.78 -1.00
C LEU A 53 -7.46 2.84 -1.45
N HIS A 54 -7.83 1.87 -0.62
CA HIS A 54 -8.98 1.02 -0.87
C HIS A 54 -10.28 1.85 -0.97
N ALA A 55 -10.48 2.79 -0.04
CA ALA A 55 -11.61 3.73 -0.06
C ALA A 55 -11.58 4.67 -1.27
N ASP A 56 -10.39 5.03 -1.76
CA ASP A 56 -10.19 5.78 -3.01
C ASP A 56 -10.34 4.91 -4.28
N ASN A 57 -10.98 3.74 -4.20
CA ASN A 57 -11.19 2.78 -5.29
C ASN A 57 -9.89 2.21 -5.92
N CYS A 58 -8.75 2.34 -5.26
CA CYS A 58 -7.46 1.80 -5.74
C CYS A 58 -7.23 0.34 -5.29
N GLY A 59 -8.22 -0.34 -4.70
CA GLY A 59 -8.05 -1.70 -4.17
C GLY A 59 -7.60 -2.77 -5.20
N GLY A 60 -7.88 -2.53 -6.48
CA GLY A 60 -7.46 -3.38 -7.60
C GLY A 60 -6.06 -3.06 -8.16
N ASP A 61 -5.47 -1.92 -7.79
CA ASP A 61 -4.15 -1.49 -8.23
C ASP A 61 -3.05 -2.31 -7.56
N ASP A 62 -1.86 -2.29 -8.15
CA ASP A 62 -0.66 -2.81 -7.53
C ASP A 62 -0.34 -2.12 -6.20
N HIS A 63 0.28 -2.82 -5.25
CA HIS A 63 0.70 -2.23 -3.97
C HIS A 63 1.67 -1.05 -4.11
N SER A 64 2.37 -0.92 -5.25
CA SER A 64 3.12 0.29 -5.62
C SER A 64 2.27 1.56 -5.65
N ALA A 65 0.94 1.46 -5.78
CA ALA A 65 0.01 2.58 -5.65
C ALA A 65 -0.01 3.19 -4.24
N LEU A 66 0.72 2.64 -3.27
CA LEU A 66 1.07 3.36 -2.03
C LEU A 66 1.68 4.74 -2.29
N ALA A 67 2.39 4.91 -3.41
CA ALA A 67 2.91 6.22 -3.82
C ALA A 67 1.79 7.27 -4.01
N LYS A 68 0.60 6.86 -4.50
CA LYS A 68 -0.57 7.75 -4.67
C LYS A 68 -1.03 8.35 -3.33
N TYR A 69 -0.94 7.58 -2.25
CA TYR A 69 -1.27 8.09 -0.91
C TYR A 69 -0.35 9.24 -0.53
N TYR A 70 0.97 9.07 -0.72
CA TYR A 70 1.94 10.12 -0.41
C TYR A 70 1.78 11.36 -1.29
N ALA A 71 1.55 11.17 -2.59
CA ALA A 71 1.23 12.27 -3.50
C ALA A 71 -0.03 13.04 -3.05
N LYS A 72 -1.10 12.34 -2.66
CA LYS A 72 -2.35 12.93 -2.17
C LYS A 72 -2.13 13.82 -0.94
N ILE A 73 -1.39 13.34 0.07
CA ILE A 73 -1.21 14.10 1.33
C ILE A 73 -0.17 15.22 1.22
N SER A 74 0.77 15.11 0.26
CA SER A 74 1.81 16.12 0.06
C SER A 74 1.43 17.19 -0.96
N GLY A 75 0.43 16.91 -1.82
CA GLY A 75 0.13 17.72 -2.99
C GLY A 75 1.18 17.61 -4.11
N ALA A 76 2.14 16.69 -3.99
CA ALA A 76 3.17 16.44 -4.99
C ALA A 76 2.67 15.54 -6.13
N VAL A 77 3.37 15.58 -7.25
CA VAL A 77 3.17 14.69 -8.40
C VAL A 77 4.18 13.53 -8.31
N ILE A 78 3.80 12.35 -8.78
CA ILE A 78 4.68 11.17 -8.87
C ILE A 78 5.25 11.12 -10.28
N GLY A 79 6.58 11.09 -10.38
CA GLY A 79 7.25 11.19 -11.67
C GLY A 79 7.30 12.61 -12.20
N ASP A 80 7.89 12.76 -13.39
CA ASP A 80 7.99 14.02 -14.13
C ASP A 80 6.71 14.30 -14.95
#